data_AF-A0A3M2BUP9-F1
#
_entry.id   AF-A0A3M2BUP9-F1
#
_cell.length_a   1.000
_cell.length_b   1.000
_cell.length_c   1.000
_cell.angle_alpha   90.00
_cell.angle_beta   90.00
_cell.angle_gamma   90.00
#
_symmetry.space_group_name_H-M   'P 1'
#
loop_
_entity.id
_entity.type
_entity.pdbx_description
1 polymer ?
#
loop_
_entity_poly.entity_id
_entity_poly.type
_entity_poly.pdbx_seq_one_letter_code
_entity_poly.pdbx_strand_id
1 'polypeptide(L)'
;PTARRLPPARRVEDVQWTRSRGGTRVTITTDGRIGRDRVSELKLGGEQPRLVLRLRGIAEPFRAERLAVASPELLQIRIGYHPAATLEASELHVVLDLASPRAARIGDLEVLDGRRLEVLVGLP
;
A
#
# COMPACT_ATOMS: atom_id res chain seq x y z
N PRO A 1 22.36 -0.58 23.44
CA PRO A 1 21.06 -1.15 23.02
C PRO A 1 21.09 -1.55 21.53
N THR A 2 21.23 -2.84 21.25
CA THR A 2 21.15 -3.40 19.90
C THR A 2 19.72 -3.27 19.39
N ALA A 3 19.51 -2.49 18.33
CA ALA A 3 18.21 -2.37 17.68
C ALA A 3 17.70 -3.77 17.31
N ARG A 4 16.55 -4.18 17.87
CA ARG A 4 15.92 -5.47 17.58
C ARG A 4 15.64 -5.55 16.08
N ARG A 5 16.36 -6.42 15.36
CA ARG A 5 16.08 -6.69 13.94
C ARG A 5 14.70 -7.32 13.83
N LEU A 6 13.76 -6.63 13.19
CA LEU A 6 12.45 -7.19 12.87
C LEU A 6 12.60 -8.26 11.77
N PRO A 7 11.89 -9.39 11.87
CA PRO A 7 11.84 -10.38 10.78
C PRO A 7 11.22 -9.75 9.53
N PRO A 8 11.44 -10.31 8.32
CA PRO A 8 10.74 -9.83 7.12
C PRO A 8 9.22 -9.89 7.33
N ALA A 9 8.50 -8.85 6.90
CA ALA A 9 7.04 -8.80 6.93
C ALA A 9 6.43 -10.03 6.25
N ARG A 10 5.41 -10.62 6.86
CA ARG A 10 4.62 -11.72 6.30
C ARG A 10 3.13 -11.42 6.31
N ARG A 11 2.71 -10.36 7.00
CA ARG A 11 1.31 -9.95 7.12
C ARG A 11 1.19 -8.44 7.07
N VAL A 12 0.13 -7.97 6.44
CA VAL A 12 -0.37 -6.60 6.62
C VAL A 12 -1.31 -6.60 7.81
N GLU A 13 -0.98 -5.83 8.84
CA GLU A 13 -1.75 -5.73 10.08
C GLU A 13 -2.84 -4.67 9.97
N ASP A 14 -2.55 -3.60 9.23
CA ASP A 14 -3.51 -2.52 9.06
C ASP A 14 -3.29 -1.74 7.77
N VAL A 15 -4.39 -1.22 7.23
CA VAL A 15 -4.40 -0.28 6.12
C VAL A 15 -5.32 0.86 6.52
N GLN A 16 -4.75 2.05 6.66
CA GLN A 16 -5.44 3.25 7.09
C GLN A 16 -5.29 4.37 6.07
N TRP A 17 -6.17 5.34 6.15
CA TRP A 17 -6.04 6.58 5.38
C TRP A 17 -6.43 7.78 6.23
N THR A 18 -5.85 8.93 5.89
CA THR A 18 -6.15 10.22 6.51
C THR A 18 -6.13 11.32 5.45
N ARG A 19 -6.94 12.37 5.66
CA ARG A 19 -6.81 13.59 4.87
C ARG A 19 -5.58 14.36 5.36
N SER A 20 -4.82 14.91 4.43
CA SER A 20 -3.63 15.72 4.68
C SER A 20 -3.64 16.95 3.78
N ARG A 21 -2.79 17.95 4.08
CA ARG A 21 -2.71 19.20 3.32
C ARG A 21 -2.34 18.98 1.83
N GLY A 22 -1.71 17.86 1.50
CA GLY A 22 -1.30 17.51 0.14
C GLY A 22 -2.18 16.46 -0.54
N GLY A 23 -3.32 16.08 0.05
CA GLY A 23 -4.21 15.04 -0.46
C GLY A 23 -4.46 13.93 0.58
N THR A 24 -4.71 12.72 0.12
CA THR A 24 -5.03 11.56 0.97
C THR A 24 -3.79 10.74 1.26
N ARG A 25 -3.39 10.65 2.52
CA ARG A 25 -2.30 9.77 2.95
C ARG A 25 -2.86 8.38 3.24
N VAL A 26 -2.29 7.36 2.63
CA VAL A 26 -2.56 5.95 2.91
C VAL A 26 -1.36 5.36 3.63
N THR A 27 -1.59 4.67 4.75
CA THR A 27 -0.55 4.02 5.56
C THR A 27 -0.84 2.53 5.64
N ILE A 28 0.12 1.71 5.23
CA ILE A 28 0.08 0.24 5.33
C ILE A 28 1.06 -0.19 6.41
N THR A 29 0.57 -0.87 7.44
CA THR A 29 1.39 -1.37 8.54
C THR A 29 1.57 -2.88 8.43
N THR A 30 2.81 -3.36 8.56
CA THR A 30 3.16 -4.78 8.54
C THR A 30 3.62 -5.29 9.91
N ASP A 31 3.57 -6.61 10.08
CA ASP A 31 3.99 -7.35 11.28
C ASP A 31 5.53 -7.41 11.44
N GLY A 32 6.24 -7.22 10.34
CA GLY A 32 7.69 -7.23 10.27
C GLY A 32 8.25 -6.16 9.35
N ARG A 33 9.53 -6.30 9.01
CA ARG A 33 10.25 -5.38 8.14
C ARG A 33 9.81 -5.51 6.69
N ILE A 34 9.34 -4.44 6.09
CA ILE A 34 9.03 -4.33 4.67
C ILE A 34 10.02 -3.35 4.03
N GLY A 35 10.84 -3.83 3.10
CA GLY A 35 11.80 -3.00 2.38
C GLY A 35 11.26 -2.55 1.03
N ARG A 36 11.84 -1.48 0.46
CA ARG A 36 11.51 -1.01 -0.89
C ARG A 36 11.72 -2.09 -1.96
N ASP A 37 12.64 -3.02 -1.74
CA ASP A 37 12.86 -4.17 -2.60
C ASP A 37 11.64 -5.10 -2.66
N ARG A 38 10.78 -5.13 -1.64
CA ARG A 38 9.60 -5.99 -1.58
C ARG A 38 8.31 -5.30 -2.02
N VAL A 39 8.40 -4.03 -2.41
CA VAL A 39 7.25 -3.24 -2.85
C VAL A 39 7.47 -2.79 -4.28
N SER A 40 6.52 -3.09 -5.16
CA SER A 40 6.49 -2.52 -6.50
C SER A 40 5.20 -1.76 -6.73
N GLU A 41 5.28 -0.78 -7.62
CA GLU A 41 4.20 0.16 -7.88
C GLU A 41 3.82 0.08 -9.35
N LEU A 42 2.52 0.05 -9.63
CA LEU A 42 1.99 0.05 -10.98
C LEU A 42 0.85 1.06 -11.09
N LYS A 43 1.10 2.15 -11.82
CA LYS A 43 0.09 3.14 -12.14
C LYS A 43 -0.64 2.72 -13.41
N LEU A 44 -1.95 2.57 -13.30
CA LEU A 44 -2.83 2.23 -14.41
C LEU A 44 -3.74 3.44 -14.68
N GLY A 45 -3.59 4.03 -15.86
CA GLY A 45 -4.47 5.11 -16.33
C GLY A 45 -5.79 4.58 -16.90
N GLY A 46 -6.53 5.45 -17.59
CA GLY A 46 -7.80 5.13 -18.25
C GLY A 46 -9.01 5.76 -17.56
N GLU A 47 -10.21 5.27 -17.88
CA GLU A 47 -11.48 5.75 -17.32
C GLU A 47 -11.60 5.51 -15.81
N GLN A 48 -10.92 4.48 -15.30
CA GLN A 48 -10.86 4.14 -13.87
C GLN A 48 -9.38 4.10 -13.43
N PRO A 49 -8.75 5.27 -13.25
CA PRO A 49 -7.34 5.34 -12.91
C PRO A 49 -7.10 4.73 -11.53
N ARG A 50 -6.01 3.97 -11.39
CA ARG A 50 -5.65 3.28 -10.14
C ARG A 50 -4.15 3.19 -9.94
N LEU A 51 -3.71 3.22 -8.69
CA LEU A 51 -2.35 2.88 -8.28
C LEU A 51 -2.37 1.53 -7.56
N VAL A 52 -1.57 0.58 -8.03
CA VAL A 52 -1.42 -0.74 -7.40
C VAL A 52 -0.09 -0.80 -6.68
N LEU A 53 -0.11 -1.05 -5.38
CA LEU A 53 1.04 -1.37 -4.57
C LEU A 53 1.10 -2.89 -4.39
N ARG A 54 2.13 -3.55 -4.91
CA ARG A 54 2.33 -4.99 -4.80
C ARG A 54 3.35 -5.27 -3.71
N LEU A 55 2.90 -5.89 -2.62
CA LEU A 55 3.73 -6.27 -1.49
C LEU A 55 4.07 -7.76 -1.61
N ARG A 56 5.34 -8.07 -1.89
CA ARG A 56 5.83 -9.45 -2.08
C ARG A 56 6.17 -10.13 -0.76
N GLY A 57 5.98 -11.44 -0.66
CA GLY A 57 6.30 -12.24 0.52
C GLY A 57 5.29 -12.10 1.66
N ILE A 58 4.06 -11.71 1.34
CA ILE A 58 2.94 -11.73 2.28
C ILE A 58 2.30 -13.12 2.22
N ALA A 59 2.06 -13.73 3.38
CA ALA A 59 1.68 -15.13 3.52
C ALA A 59 0.16 -15.34 3.63
N GLU A 60 -0.58 -14.29 3.97
CA GLU A 60 -2.00 -14.38 4.29
C GLU A 60 -2.80 -13.19 3.73
N PRO A 61 -4.10 -13.39 3.44
CA PRO A 61 -4.96 -12.31 3.03
C PRO A 61 -5.16 -11.27 4.14
N PHE A 62 -5.38 -10.03 3.76
CA PHE A 62 -5.85 -9.01 4.69
C PHE A 62 -7.33 -9.17 4.97
N ARG A 63 -7.74 -8.90 6.21
CA ARG A 63 -9.12 -9.10 6.72
C ARG A 63 -10.22 -8.38 5.91
N ALA A 64 -9.89 -7.28 5.23
CA ALA A 64 -10.85 -6.48 4.48
C ALA A 64 -10.47 -6.41 3.01
N GLU A 65 -11.41 -6.71 2.11
CA GLU A 65 -11.19 -6.60 0.67
C GLU A 65 -11.32 -5.16 0.16
N ARG A 66 -12.06 -4.32 0.88
CA ARG A 66 -12.33 -2.92 0.50
C ARG A 66 -12.39 -2.04 1.74
N LEU A 67 -11.88 -0.82 1.61
CA LEU A 67 -12.04 0.26 2.58
C LEU A 67 -12.68 1.45 1.87
N ALA A 68 -13.76 1.95 2.46
CA ALA A 68 -14.37 3.19 2.02
C ALA A 68 -13.43 4.36 2.33
N VAL A 69 -13.30 5.27 1.37
CA VAL A 69 -12.52 6.50 1.53
C VAL A 69 -13.46 7.68 1.33
N ALA A 70 -13.36 8.66 2.22
CA ALA A 70 -14.07 9.91 2.08
C ALA A 70 -13.06 11.00 1.74
N SER A 71 -12.50 10.99 0.53
CA SER A 71 -11.62 12.05 0.07
C SER A 71 -11.79 12.34 -1.43
N PRO A 72 -11.43 13.56 -1.89
CA PRO A 72 -11.58 13.93 -3.29
C PRO A 72 -10.63 13.19 -4.24
N GLU A 73 -9.46 12.74 -3.77
CA GLU A 73 -8.41 12.18 -4.63
C GLU A 73 -8.48 10.65 -4.74
N LEU A 74 -9.03 10.00 -3.73
CA LEU A 74 -9.05 8.55 -3.56
C LEU A 74 -10.49 8.08 -3.31
N LEU A 75 -11.02 7.29 -4.24
CA LEU A 75 -12.41 6.82 -4.22
C LEU A 75 -12.59 5.66 -3.26
N GLN A 76 -11.65 4.72 -3.26
CA GLN A 76 -11.63 3.55 -2.38
C GLN A 76 -10.24 2.92 -2.35
N ILE A 77 -10.02 2.07 -1.34
CA ILE A 77 -8.87 1.16 -1.28
C ILE A 77 -9.42 -0.26 -1.44
N ARG A 78 -8.87 -1.03 -2.37
CA ARG A 78 -9.17 -2.45 -2.55
C ARG A 78 -7.93 -3.28 -2.24
N ILE A 79 -8.12 -4.45 -1.67
CA ILE A 79 -7.03 -5.30 -1.21
C ILE A 79 -7.26 -6.71 -1.73
N GLY A 80 -6.29 -7.24 -2.48
CA GLY A 80 -6.35 -8.57 -3.09
C GLY A 80 -5.14 -9.39 -2.69
N TYR A 81 -5.36 -10.65 -2.31
CA TYR A 81 -4.28 -11.60 -2.03
C TYR A 81 -4.07 -12.53 -3.21
N HIS A 82 -2.81 -12.67 -3.63
CA HIS A 82 -2.37 -13.47 -4.75
C HIS A 82 -1.39 -14.52 -4.23
N PRO A 83 -1.87 -15.68 -3.77
CA PRO A 83 -1.01 -16.77 -3.32
C PRO A 83 -0.21 -17.35 -4.49
N ALA A 84 1.01 -17.80 -4.21
CA ALA A 84 1.86 -18.49 -5.17
C ALA A 84 2.46 -19.77 -4.57
N ALA A 85 3.18 -20.54 -5.39
CA ALA A 85 3.84 -21.77 -4.95
C ALA A 85 4.94 -21.54 -3.89
N THR A 86 5.52 -20.34 -3.86
CA THR A 86 6.49 -19.93 -2.83
C THR A 86 6.02 -18.67 -2.12
N LEU A 87 6.50 -18.46 -0.89
CA LEU A 87 6.16 -17.26 -0.14
C LEU A 87 6.68 -16.02 -0.86
N GLU A 88 7.90 -16.05 -1.38
CA GLU A 88 8.57 -14.95 -2.07
C GLU A 88 7.80 -14.48 -3.32
N ALA A 89 7.07 -15.40 -3.96
CA ALA A 89 6.22 -15.12 -5.11
C ALA A 89 4.77 -14.76 -4.73
N SER A 90 4.36 -14.95 -3.47
CA SER A 90 3.03 -14.56 -2.99
C SER A 90 2.97 -13.05 -2.79
N GLU A 91 1.85 -12.45 -3.16
CA GLU A 91 1.69 -11.00 -3.15
C GLU A 91 0.38 -10.56 -2.50
N LEU A 92 0.42 -9.44 -1.79
CA LEU A 92 -0.77 -8.67 -1.45
C LEU A 92 -0.79 -7.39 -2.27
N HIS A 93 -1.87 -7.16 -2.99
CA HIS A 93 -2.08 -5.97 -3.80
C HIS A 93 -2.96 -5.00 -3.03
N VAL A 94 -2.45 -3.80 -2.76
CA VAL A 94 -3.23 -2.66 -2.28
C VAL A 94 -3.49 -1.73 -3.45
N VAL A 95 -4.73 -1.69 -3.89
CA VAL A 95 -5.20 -0.93 -5.06
C VAL A 95 -5.89 0.34 -4.57
N LEU A 96 -5.36 1.47 -4.99
CA LEU A 96 -5.89 2.80 -4.72
C LEU A 96 -6.66 3.26 -5.96
N ASP A 97 -7.99 3.26 -5.90
CA ASP A 97 -8.82 3.72 -7.01
C ASP A 97 -8.90 5.26 -6.97
N LEU A 98 -8.33 5.90 -7.98
CA LEU A 98 -8.11 7.34 -8.01
C LEU A 98 -9.30 8.06 -8.63
N ALA A 99 -9.58 9.27 -8.16
CA ALA A 99 -10.59 10.12 -8.77
C ALA A 99 -10.15 10.71 -10.12
N SER A 100 -8.84 10.73 -10.39
CA SER A 100 -8.27 11.25 -11.63
C SER A 100 -6.90 10.61 -11.92
N PRO A 101 -6.50 10.46 -13.20
CA PRO A 101 -5.15 9.98 -13.55
C PRO A 101 -4.04 10.89 -13.00
N ARG A 102 -4.38 12.15 -12.70
CA ARG A 102 -3.48 13.15 -12.13
C ARG A 102 -3.42 13.13 -10.60
N ALA A 103 -4.34 12.43 -9.93
CA ALA A 103 -4.51 12.46 -8.48
C ALA A 103 -3.46 11.68 -7.68
N ALA A 104 -2.52 11.00 -8.34
CA ALA A 104 -1.46 10.26 -7.65
C ALA A 104 -0.08 10.85 -7.99
N ARG A 105 0.56 11.45 -6.98
CA ARG A 105 2.01 11.64 -6.91
C ARG A 105 2.62 10.45 -6.18
N ILE A 106 3.30 9.59 -6.92
CA ILE A 106 4.22 8.61 -6.34
C ILE A 106 5.50 9.37 -6.01
N GLY A 107 5.52 10.06 -4.87
CA GLY A 107 6.69 10.81 -4.39
C GLY A 107 7.33 10.11 -3.21
N ASP A 108 6.52 9.76 -2.22
CA ASP A 108 7.02 9.50 -0.88
C ASP A 108 6.54 8.14 -0.38
N LEU A 109 6.80 7.05 -1.14
CA LEU A 109 6.70 5.72 -0.54
C LEU A 109 7.76 5.59 0.56
N GLU A 110 7.43 6.05 1.75
CA GLU A 110 8.37 6.05 2.87
C GLU A 110 8.20 4.75 3.63
N VAL A 111 9.31 4.04 3.81
CA VAL A 111 9.39 2.94 4.75
C VAL A 111 9.70 3.54 6.12
N LEU A 112 8.66 3.76 6.95
CA LEU A 112 8.82 4.30 8.30
C LEU A 112 9.04 3.15 9.30
N ASP A 113 10.05 3.31 10.15
CA ASP A 113 10.46 2.35 11.20
C ASP A 113 10.64 0.91 10.70
N GLY A 114 10.87 0.75 9.39
CA GLY A 114 10.99 -0.55 8.73
C GLY A 114 9.67 -1.30 8.52
N ARG A 115 8.52 -0.86 9.05
CA ARG A 115 7.27 -1.64 9.07
C ARG A 115 6.02 -0.91 8.57
N ARG A 116 6.18 0.35 8.17
CA ARG A 116 5.08 1.18 7.67
C ARG A 116 5.45 1.65 6.27
N LEU A 117 4.50 1.55 5.36
CA LEU A 117 4.56 2.14 4.02
C LEU A 117 3.56 3.27 3.96
N GLU A 118 3.99 4.47 3.61
CA GLU A 118 3.07 5.61 3.40
C GLU A 118 3.00 5.97 1.92
N VAL A 119 1.83 6.34 1.42
CA VAL A 119 1.65 6.86 0.07
C VAL A 119 0.74 8.08 0.13
N LEU A 120 1.17 9.18 -0.49
CA LEU A 120 0.36 10.38 -0.63
C LEU A 120 -0.35 10.42 -1.99
N VAL A 121 -1.67 10.41 -1.97
CA VAL A 121 -2.53 10.55 -3.15
C VAL A 121 -3.02 12.01 -3.21
N GLY A 122 -2.36 12.83 -4.04
CA GLY A 122 -2.65 14.25 -4.18
C GLY A 122 -2.63 14.72 -5.64
N LEU A 123 -3.39 15.79 -5.91
CA LEU A 123 -3.28 16.54 -7.16
C LEU A 123 -1.96 17.35 -7.17
N PRO A 124 -1.34 17.52 -8.34
CA PRO A 124 -0.12 18.31 -8.46
C PRO A 124 -0.32 19.80 -8.18
#